data_AF-A0AAJ1M965-F1
#
_entry.id   AF-A0AAJ1M965-F1
#
_cell.length_a   1.000
_cell.length_b   1.000
_cell.length_c   1.000
_cell.angle_alpha   90.00
_cell.angle_beta   90.00
_cell.angle_gamma   90.00
#
_symmetry.space_group_name_H-M   'P 1'
#
loop_
_entity.id
_entity.type
_entity.pdbx_description
1 polymer ?
#
loop_
_entity_poly.entity_id
_entity_poly.type
_entity_poly.pdbx_seq_one_letter_code
_entity_poly.pdbx_strand_id
1 'polypeptide(L)'
;MNLILPEDKPVKPRPEPRNFFIYGATMSGKSYFSSFFPHPLSLNTDGNADQGTTPSVQIRNVRGTDGRLEVSAIEMLDSVVTQLQAGQTTFQTVIVDVIDDICVMIEDAICINAGVQALSDIPYGKGYALFNTILQRFVINLKALPMNVIYVSREISVTDESTGSTQLKPSLKTKYYNIVNGNCDLVIHTQKFGTETYTREVTDRRAAYKPENITNKRVRQLLESCRNMFPVNTK
;
A
#
# COMPACT_ATOMS: atom_id res chain seq x y z
N MET A 1 10.42 5.96 -29.07
CA MET A 1 10.53 7.20 -28.28
C MET A 1 12.02 7.49 -28.12
N ASN A 2 12.51 8.64 -28.60
CA ASN A 2 13.92 9.01 -28.40
C ASN A 2 14.07 9.58 -26.98
N LEU A 3 14.77 8.83 -26.12
CA LEU A 3 15.13 9.28 -24.79
C LEU A 3 16.19 10.38 -24.92
N ILE A 4 15.93 11.56 -24.38
CA ILE A 4 16.88 12.67 -24.30
C ILE A 4 17.28 12.81 -22.83
N LEU A 5 18.58 12.77 -22.55
CA LEU A 5 19.09 12.99 -21.20
C LEU A 5 18.93 14.47 -20.81
N PRO A 6 18.68 14.77 -19.52
CA PRO A 6 18.65 16.15 -19.05
C PRO A 6 20.04 16.80 -19.14
N GLU A 7 20.08 18.14 -19.11
CA GLU A 7 21.34 18.87 -18.94
C GLU A 7 22.04 18.49 -17.62
N ASP A 8 23.37 18.42 -17.63
CA ASP A 8 24.18 18.13 -16.43
C ASP A 8 24.28 19.36 -15.52
N LYS A 9 23.17 19.67 -14.83
CA LYS A 9 23.07 20.77 -13.86
C LYS A 9 22.22 20.37 -12.65
N PRO A 10 22.53 20.87 -11.43
CA PRO A 10 21.70 20.63 -10.26
C PRO A 10 20.25 21.10 -10.45
N VAL A 11 19.28 20.24 -10.12
CA VAL A 11 17.85 20.56 -10.19
C VAL A 11 17.33 20.86 -8.79
N LYS A 12 16.53 21.92 -8.63
CA LYS A 12 15.86 22.22 -7.36
C LYS A 12 14.83 21.12 -7.06
N PRO A 13 14.93 20.42 -5.91
CA PRO A 13 13.97 19.38 -5.55
C PRO A 13 12.56 19.95 -5.44
N ARG A 14 11.57 19.19 -5.93
CA ARG A 14 10.14 19.43 -5.72
C ARG A 14 9.58 18.23 -4.95
N PRO A 15 9.87 18.13 -3.64
CA PRO A 15 9.37 17.01 -2.85
C PRO A 15 7.85 17.12 -2.81
N GLU A 16 7.12 16.05 -3.10
CA GLU A 16 5.68 15.96 -2.91
C GLU A 16 5.36 14.49 -2.61
N PRO A 17 4.76 14.17 -1.44
CA PRO A 17 4.47 12.79 -1.09
C PRO A 17 3.29 12.28 -1.92
N ARG A 18 3.44 11.10 -2.52
CA ARG A 18 2.38 10.45 -3.32
C ARG A 18 2.16 8.99 -2.94
N ASN A 19 3.08 8.37 -2.22
CA ASN A 19 3.01 6.97 -1.82
C ASN A 19 2.89 6.89 -0.30
N PHE A 20 1.85 6.22 0.21
CA PHE A 20 1.52 6.23 1.63
C PHE A 20 1.37 4.80 2.14
N PHE A 21 1.98 4.49 3.27
CA PHE A 21 1.73 3.26 4.00
C PHE A 21 0.86 3.58 5.23
N ILE A 22 -0.35 3.06 5.28
CA ILE A 22 -1.32 3.33 6.36
C ILE A 22 -1.58 2.06 7.13
N TYR A 23 -1.33 2.06 8.43
CA TYR A 23 -1.55 0.90 9.29
C TYR A 23 -2.28 1.23 10.59
N GLY A 24 -2.71 0.19 11.30
CA GLY A 24 -3.48 0.29 12.54
C GLY A 24 -4.39 -0.92 12.74
N ALA A 25 -4.92 -1.07 13.96
CA ALA A 25 -5.83 -2.14 14.33
C ALA A 25 -7.13 -2.16 13.50
N THR A 26 -7.87 -3.27 13.53
CA THR A 26 -9.22 -3.35 12.93
C THR A 26 -10.09 -2.20 13.44
N MET A 27 -10.90 -1.59 12.57
CA MET A 27 -11.73 -0.42 12.88
C MET A 27 -10.98 0.84 13.35
N SER A 28 -9.66 0.95 13.14
CA SER A 28 -8.90 2.18 13.44
C SER A 28 -9.16 3.35 12.47
N GLY A 29 -10.00 3.16 11.45
CA GLY A 29 -10.33 4.18 10.46
C GLY A 29 -9.37 4.28 9.26
N LYS A 30 -8.56 3.24 8.98
CA LYS A 30 -7.65 3.18 7.83
C LYS A 30 -8.37 3.42 6.49
N SER A 31 -9.30 2.53 6.13
CA SER A 31 -10.06 2.58 4.88
C SER A 31 -10.92 3.84 4.79
N TYR A 32 -11.46 4.29 5.93
CA TYR A 32 -12.17 5.56 6.01
C TYR A 32 -11.26 6.72 5.65
N PHE A 33 -10.07 6.83 6.23
CA PHE A 33 -9.12 7.90 5.91
C PHE A 33 -8.68 7.88 4.45
N SER A 34 -8.29 6.71 3.93
CA SER A 34 -7.83 6.57 2.54
C SER A 34 -8.94 6.90 1.53
N SER A 35 -10.21 6.63 1.85
CA SER A 35 -11.35 6.99 0.99
C SER A 35 -11.53 8.50 0.76
N PHE A 36 -10.97 9.34 1.62
CA PHE A 36 -11.03 10.78 1.41
C PHE A 36 -9.98 11.30 0.44
N PHE A 37 -9.03 10.50 -0.03
CA PHE A 37 -8.12 10.94 -1.09
C PHE A 37 -8.88 11.25 -2.40
N PRO A 38 -8.32 12.08 -3.30
CA PRO A 38 -9.01 12.47 -4.51
C PRO A 38 -9.23 11.28 -5.45
N HIS A 39 -10.45 11.14 -5.97
CA HIS A 39 -10.89 10.10 -6.93
C HIS A 39 -10.26 8.72 -6.67
N PRO A 40 -10.59 8.07 -5.55
CA PRO A 40 -9.96 6.82 -5.15
C PRO A 40 -10.54 5.61 -5.91
N LEU A 41 -9.66 4.65 -6.21
CA LEU A 41 -9.97 3.29 -6.62
C LEU A 41 -9.42 2.34 -5.57
N SER A 42 -10.27 1.49 -4.99
CA SER A 42 -9.86 0.48 -4.01
C SER A 42 -9.65 -0.89 -4.67
N LEU A 43 -8.45 -1.44 -4.55
CA LEU A 43 -8.16 -2.84 -4.80
C LEU A 43 -8.48 -3.58 -3.51
N ASN A 44 -9.72 -4.05 -3.40
CA ASN A 44 -10.28 -4.59 -2.18
C ASN A 44 -10.07 -6.11 -2.13
N THR A 45 -9.54 -6.61 -1.02
CA THR A 45 -9.37 -8.05 -0.77
C THR A 45 -10.47 -8.64 0.10
N ASP A 46 -11.27 -7.79 0.75
CA ASP A 46 -12.37 -8.15 1.61
C ASP A 46 -13.72 -8.08 0.86
N GLY A 47 -14.74 -8.75 1.39
CA GLY A 47 -16.10 -8.75 0.83
C GLY A 47 -16.90 -7.48 1.13
N ASN A 48 -16.28 -6.48 1.75
CA ASN A 48 -16.96 -5.31 2.31
C ASN A 48 -17.00 -4.09 1.38
N ALA A 49 -16.66 -4.26 0.10
CA ALA A 49 -16.68 -3.21 -0.92
C ALA A 49 -18.02 -2.45 -0.98
N ASP A 50 -19.14 -3.16 -0.85
CA ASP A 50 -20.50 -2.58 -0.97
C ASP A 50 -20.89 -1.68 0.20
N GLN A 51 -20.11 -1.66 1.29
CA GLN A 51 -20.38 -0.82 2.46
C GLN A 51 -19.81 0.60 2.32
N GLY A 52 -19.00 0.85 1.30
CA GLY A 52 -18.35 2.14 1.05
C GLY A 52 -18.85 2.81 -0.23
N THR A 53 -18.48 4.09 -0.40
CA THR A 53 -18.74 4.85 -1.64
C THR A 53 -17.55 4.87 -2.60
N THR A 54 -16.42 4.25 -2.20
CA THR A 54 -15.20 4.20 -3.01
C THR A 54 -15.35 3.14 -4.10
N PRO A 55 -15.21 3.50 -5.39
CA PRO A 55 -15.15 2.51 -6.47
C PRO A 55 -14.10 1.44 -6.17
N SER A 56 -14.45 0.17 -6.35
CA SER A 56 -13.57 -0.94 -5.98
C SER A 56 -13.49 -2.03 -7.04
N VAL A 57 -12.33 -2.67 -7.12
CA VAL A 57 -12.11 -3.94 -7.80
C VAL A 57 -11.80 -4.98 -6.73
N GLN A 58 -12.59 -6.05 -6.69
CA GLN A 58 -12.33 -7.16 -5.78
C GLN A 58 -11.17 -8.00 -6.34
N ILE A 59 -10.08 -8.12 -5.57
CA ILE A 59 -8.94 -8.98 -5.90
C ILE A 59 -9.11 -10.32 -5.20
N ARG A 60 -9.03 -11.41 -5.96
CA ARG A 60 -9.16 -12.78 -5.43
C ARG A 60 -8.56 -13.80 -6.37
N ASN A 61 -8.24 -14.97 -5.82
CA ASN A 61 -8.01 -16.18 -6.61
C ASN A 61 -9.35 -16.85 -6.89
N VAL A 62 -9.66 -17.12 -8.16
CA VAL A 62 -10.85 -17.86 -8.61
C VAL A 62 -10.40 -19.23 -9.08
N ARG A 63 -10.94 -20.28 -8.44
CA ARG A 63 -10.64 -21.67 -8.78
C ARG A 63 -11.73 -22.26 -9.65
N GLY A 64 -11.33 -23.01 -10.67
CA GLY A 64 -12.22 -23.84 -11.47
C GLY A 64 -12.60 -25.13 -10.74
N THR A 65 -13.50 -25.90 -11.35
CA THR A 65 -13.96 -27.18 -10.80
C THR A 65 -12.87 -28.24 -10.70
N ASP A 66 -11.78 -28.09 -11.46
CA ASP A 66 -10.60 -28.96 -11.41
C ASP A 66 -9.58 -28.57 -10.32
N GLY A 67 -9.89 -27.52 -9.53
CA GLY A 67 -9.04 -27.01 -8.47
C GLY A 67 -7.89 -26.11 -8.94
N ARG A 68 -7.72 -25.91 -10.25
CA ARG A 68 -6.75 -24.95 -10.81
C ARG A 68 -7.28 -23.53 -10.74
N LEU A 69 -6.37 -22.55 -10.89
CA LEU A 69 -6.76 -21.15 -11.04
C LEU A 69 -7.34 -20.91 -12.43
N GLU A 70 -8.56 -20.40 -12.47
CA GLU A 70 -9.14 -19.80 -13.69
C GLU A 70 -8.74 -18.32 -13.80
N VAL A 71 -8.69 -17.63 -12.66
CA VAL A 71 -8.20 -16.25 -12.57
C VAL A 71 -7.38 -16.12 -11.29
N SER A 72 -6.15 -15.65 -11.42
CA SER A 72 -5.28 -15.39 -10.28
C SER A 72 -5.33 -13.92 -9.85
N ALA A 73 -5.12 -13.66 -8.55
CA ALA A 73 -4.94 -12.32 -8.03
C ALA A 73 -3.77 -11.60 -8.74
N ILE A 74 -2.72 -12.33 -9.13
CA ILE A 74 -1.56 -11.79 -9.85
C ILE A 74 -1.99 -11.18 -11.19
N GLU A 75 -2.78 -11.92 -11.98
CA GLU A 75 -3.31 -11.43 -13.27
C GLU A 75 -4.25 -10.25 -13.10
N MET A 76 -5.10 -10.25 -12.07
CA MET A 76 -5.99 -9.12 -11.78
C MET A 76 -5.20 -7.86 -11.43
N LEU A 77 -4.15 -7.97 -10.61
CA LEU A 77 -3.30 -6.84 -10.25
C LEU A 77 -2.54 -6.28 -11.46
N ASP A 78 -1.98 -7.16 -12.30
CA ASP A 78 -1.30 -6.75 -13.54
C ASP A 78 -2.27 -6.07 -14.52
N SER A 79 -3.51 -6.57 -14.64
CA SER A 79 -4.56 -5.96 -15.47
C SER A 79 -4.95 -4.57 -14.97
N VAL A 80 -5.14 -4.40 -13.66
CA VAL A 80 -5.43 -3.10 -13.05
C VAL A 80 -4.31 -2.10 -13.34
N VAL A 81 -3.05 -2.49 -13.09
CA VAL A 81 -1.88 -1.64 -13.37
C VAL A 81 -1.86 -1.22 -14.85
N THR A 82 -2.07 -2.19 -15.76
CA THR A 82 -2.07 -1.94 -17.20
C THR A 82 -3.15 -0.94 -17.61
N GLN A 83 -4.37 -1.08 -17.08
CA GLN A 83 -5.48 -0.16 -17.37
C GLN A 83 -5.22 1.25 -16.83
N LEU A 84 -4.61 1.37 -15.65
CA LEU A 84 -4.25 2.66 -15.07
C LEU A 84 -3.10 3.33 -15.86
N GLN A 85 -2.13 2.55 -16.35
CA GLN A 85 -1.04 3.04 -17.20
C GLN A 85 -1.53 3.52 -18.57
N ALA A 86 -2.58 2.92 -19.12
CA ALA A 86 -3.19 3.36 -20.37
C ALA A 86 -3.77 4.79 -20.29
N GLY A 87 -3.99 5.32 -19.06
CA GLY A 87 -4.33 6.72 -18.84
C GLY A 87 -5.77 7.11 -19.18
N GLN A 88 -6.63 6.14 -19.51
CA GLN A 88 -8.04 6.36 -19.88
C GLN A 88 -8.98 6.37 -18.65
N THR A 89 -8.49 6.84 -17.50
CA THR A 89 -9.26 6.83 -16.23
C THR A 89 -9.21 8.19 -15.56
N THR A 90 -10.21 8.49 -14.72
CA THR A 90 -10.26 9.73 -13.92
C THR A 90 -9.74 9.52 -12.49
N PHE A 91 -9.24 8.32 -12.16
CA PHE A 91 -8.73 8.03 -10.84
C PHE A 91 -7.47 8.84 -10.55
N GLN A 92 -7.36 9.34 -9.33
CA GLN A 92 -6.20 10.10 -8.84
C GLN A 92 -5.53 9.41 -7.65
N THR A 93 -6.11 8.32 -7.16
CA THR A 93 -5.58 7.54 -6.05
C THR A 93 -5.91 6.06 -6.23
N VAL A 94 -4.92 5.19 -6.07
CA VAL A 94 -5.12 3.73 -5.88
C VAL A 94 -4.90 3.39 -4.43
N ILE A 95 -5.81 2.61 -3.87
CA ILE A 95 -5.75 2.09 -2.51
C ILE A 95 -5.64 0.57 -2.60
N VAL A 96 -4.62 -0.01 -2.00
CA VAL A 96 -4.48 -1.46 -1.82
C VAL A 96 -4.95 -1.80 -0.40
N ASP A 97 -6.15 -2.38 -0.28
CA ASP A 97 -6.84 -2.60 1.00
C ASP A 97 -7.27 -4.07 1.14
N VAL A 98 -6.51 -4.94 1.82
CA VAL A 98 -5.23 -4.72 2.51
C VAL A 98 -4.05 -5.44 1.85
N ILE A 99 -2.87 -4.83 1.91
CA ILE A 99 -1.62 -5.39 1.32
C ILE A 99 -1.23 -6.75 1.92
N ASP A 100 -1.63 -6.99 3.18
CA ASP A 100 -1.45 -8.27 3.86
C ASP A 100 -2.14 -9.41 3.10
N ASP A 101 -3.39 -9.20 2.69
CA ASP A 101 -4.17 -10.22 1.97
C ASP A 101 -3.67 -10.38 0.54
N ILE A 102 -3.25 -9.29 -0.11
CA ILE A 102 -2.58 -9.37 -1.41
C ILE A 102 -1.35 -10.28 -1.33
N CYS A 103 -0.53 -10.16 -0.27
CA CYS A 103 0.58 -11.08 -0.05
C CYS A 103 0.11 -12.53 0.07
N VAL A 104 -0.93 -12.80 0.87
CA VAL A 104 -1.48 -14.16 1.01
C VAL A 104 -1.99 -14.70 -0.33
N MET A 105 -2.70 -13.89 -1.12
CA MET A 105 -3.24 -14.30 -2.41
C MET A 105 -2.17 -14.56 -3.46
N ILE A 106 -1.08 -13.77 -3.47
CA ILE A 106 0.08 -14.03 -4.34
C ILE A 106 0.76 -15.34 -3.95
N GLU A 107 0.95 -15.59 -2.65
CA GLU A 107 1.52 -16.83 -2.13
C GLU A 107 0.67 -18.05 -2.53
N ASP A 108 -0.64 -17.99 -2.27
CA ASP A 108 -1.59 -19.04 -2.65
C ASP A 108 -1.61 -19.27 -4.17
N ALA A 109 -1.58 -18.20 -4.98
CA ALA A 109 -1.56 -18.34 -6.43
C ALA A 109 -0.30 -19.07 -6.95
N ILE A 110 0.86 -18.78 -6.36
CA ILE A 110 2.11 -19.47 -6.68
C ILE A 110 2.03 -20.94 -6.26
N CYS A 111 1.54 -21.22 -5.05
CA CYS A 111 1.42 -22.57 -4.53
C CYS A 111 0.47 -23.44 -5.37
N ILE A 112 -0.72 -22.92 -5.73
CA ILE A 112 -1.68 -23.65 -6.58
C ILE A 112 -1.06 -23.97 -7.94
N ASN A 113 -0.40 -23.00 -8.58
CA ASN A 113 0.22 -23.20 -9.89
C ASN A 113 1.38 -24.21 -9.85
N ALA A 114 2.10 -24.29 -8.74
CA ALA A 114 3.17 -25.26 -8.54
C ALA A 114 2.67 -26.62 -8.01
N GLY A 115 1.39 -26.74 -7.64
CA GLY A 115 0.82 -27.97 -7.05
C GLY A 115 1.36 -28.29 -5.66
N VAL A 116 1.72 -27.26 -4.87
CA VAL A 116 2.31 -27.40 -3.53
C VAL A 116 1.49 -26.66 -2.47
N GLN A 117 1.79 -26.89 -1.19
CA GLN A 117 1.09 -26.24 -0.07
C GLN A 117 1.83 -25.00 0.43
N ALA A 118 3.16 -24.99 0.36
CA ALA A 118 3.97 -23.87 0.82
C ALA A 118 5.04 -23.47 -0.20
N LEU A 119 5.45 -22.19 -0.19
CA LEU A 119 6.54 -21.68 -1.04
C LEU A 119 7.86 -22.41 -0.82
N SER A 120 8.07 -22.97 0.38
CA SER A 120 9.25 -23.77 0.73
C SER A 120 9.33 -25.10 0.00
N ASP A 121 8.19 -25.63 -0.45
CA ASP A 121 8.12 -26.91 -1.15
C ASP A 121 8.60 -26.78 -2.60
N ILE A 122 8.75 -25.54 -3.10
CA ILE A 122 9.32 -25.25 -4.41
C ILE A 122 10.85 -25.27 -4.31
N PRO A 123 11.55 -26.17 -5.04
CA PRO A 123 12.99 -26.40 -4.86
C PRO A 123 13.87 -25.17 -4.98
N TYR A 124 14.97 -25.18 -4.22
CA TYR A 124 16.04 -24.16 -4.25
C TYR A 124 15.54 -22.74 -3.94
N GLY A 125 14.50 -22.59 -3.11
CA GLY A 125 13.97 -21.29 -2.71
C GLY A 125 13.27 -20.51 -3.83
N LYS A 126 13.00 -21.15 -4.97
CA LYS A 126 12.39 -20.51 -6.14
C LYS A 126 11.01 -19.92 -5.84
N GLY A 127 10.23 -20.55 -4.95
CA GLY A 127 8.92 -20.03 -4.54
C GLY A 127 9.00 -18.65 -3.90
N TYR A 128 9.87 -18.50 -2.90
CA TYR A 128 10.11 -17.21 -2.26
C TYR A 128 10.71 -16.17 -3.23
N ALA A 129 11.62 -16.58 -4.12
CA ALA A 129 12.19 -15.67 -5.13
C ALA A 129 11.13 -15.14 -6.10
N LEU A 130 10.24 -16.01 -6.58
CA LEU A 130 9.12 -15.66 -7.44
C LEU A 130 8.15 -14.71 -6.74
N PHE A 131 7.76 -15.03 -5.50
CA PHE A 131 6.93 -14.16 -4.68
C PHE A 131 7.49 -12.74 -4.57
N ASN A 132 8.77 -12.61 -4.20
CA ASN A 132 9.40 -11.31 -4.03
C ASN A 132 9.44 -10.54 -5.35
N THR A 133 9.67 -11.23 -6.47
CA THR A 133 9.68 -10.62 -7.81
C THR A 133 8.31 -10.05 -8.16
N ILE A 134 7.24 -10.81 -7.91
CA ILE A 134 5.87 -10.37 -8.19
C ILE A 134 5.50 -9.17 -7.30
N LEU A 135 5.72 -9.25 -5.99
CA LEU A 135 5.41 -8.16 -5.06
C LEU A 135 6.20 -6.89 -5.40
N GLN A 136 7.51 -7.03 -5.67
CA GLN A 136 8.36 -5.89 -6.04
C GLN A 136 7.91 -5.25 -7.35
N ARG A 137 7.59 -6.06 -8.38
CA ARG A 137 7.08 -5.56 -9.66
C ARG A 137 5.77 -4.80 -9.47
N PHE A 138 4.83 -5.36 -8.69
CA PHE A 138 3.56 -4.71 -8.39
C PHE A 138 3.75 -3.35 -7.71
N VAL A 139 4.58 -3.28 -6.66
CA VAL A 139 4.86 -2.03 -5.93
C VAL A 139 5.55 -1.00 -6.82
N ILE A 140 6.55 -1.39 -7.61
CA ILE A 140 7.27 -0.48 -8.52
C ILE A 140 6.32 0.06 -9.60
N ASN A 141 5.48 -0.81 -10.17
CA ASN A 141 4.54 -0.41 -11.21
C ASN A 141 3.50 0.59 -10.68
N LEU A 142 2.97 0.36 -9.47
CA LEU A 142 2.06 1.31 -8.84
C LEU A 142 2.75 2.66 -8.58
N LYS A 143 3.97 2.65 -8.02
CA LYS A 143 4.74 3.88 -7.76
C LYS A 143 5.01 4.70 -9.04
N ALA A 144 5.16 4.03 -10.18
CA ALA A 144 5.41 4.68 -11.46
C ALA A 144 4.17 5.38 -12.04
N LEU A 145 2.97 5.13 -11.49
CA LEU A 145 1.74 5.79 -11.93
C LEU A 145 1.73 7.28 -11.53
N PRO A 146 1.16 8.17 -12.36
CA PRO A 146 1.07 9.60 -12.07
C PRO A 146 -0.07 9.93 -11.09
N MET A 147 -0.22 9.15 -10.01
CA MET A 147 -1.32 9.25 -9.04
C MET A 147 -0.84 8.93 -7.61
N ASN A 148 -1.71 9.11 -6.62
CA ASN A 148 -1.39 8.66 -5.26
C ASN A 148 -1.52 7.14 -5.16
N VAL A 149 -0.64 6.51 -4.37
CA VAL A 149 -0.70 5.09 -4.05
C VAL A 149 -0.77 4.94 -2.53
N ILE A 150 -1.76 4.23 -2.04
CA ILE A 150 -1.97 3.98 -0.62
C ILE A 150 -1.95 2.48 -0.39
N TYR A 151 -1.08 2.01 0.49
CA TYR A 151 -1.07 0.64 0.99
C TYR A 151 -1.68 0.64 2.38
N VAL A 152 -2.78 -0.10 2.56
CA VAL A 152 -3.39 -0.30 3.87
C VAL A 152 -2.91 -1.63 4.44
N SER A 153 -2.46 -1.63 5.69
CA SER A 153 -1.98 -2.82 6.40
C SER A 153 -2.61 -2.95 7.78
N ARG A 154 -2.68 -4.17 8.30
CA ARG A 154 -3.11 -4.41 9.69
C ARG A 154 -1.95 -4.13 10.66
N GLU A 155 -2.26 -4.18 11.94
CA GLU A 155 -1.30 -3.98 13.03
C GLU A 155 -1.21 -5.23 13.90
N ILE A 156 -0.01 -5.48 14.42
CA ILE A 156 0.24 -6.46 15.47
C ILE A 156 0.93 -5.78 16.65
N SER A 157 0.63 -6.29 17.84
CA SER A 157 1.36 -5.99 19.06
C SER A 157 2.52 -6.97 19.20
N VAL A 158 3.74 -6.46 19.30
CA VAL A 158 4.92 -7.27 19.60
C VAL A 158 5.51 -6.84 20.92
N THR A 159 5.56 -7.79 21.85
CA THR A 159 6.16 -7.61 23.16
C THR A 159 7.60 -8.09 23.12
N ASP A 160 8.53 -7.21 23.47
CA ASP A 160 9.92 -7.57 23.68
C ASP A 160 10.06 -8.22 25.06
N GLU A 161 10.39 -9.50 25.08
CA GLU A 161 10.54 -10.29 26.31
C GLU A 161 11.65 -9.78 27.23
N SER A 162 12.66 -9.09 26.68
CA SER A 162 13.79 -8.58 27.44
C SER A 162 13.51 -7.23 28.11
N THR A 163 12.70 -6.37 27.47
CA THR A 163 12.36 -5.04 27.99
C THR A 163 10.96 -4.94 28.57
N GLY A 164 10.10 -5.94 28.34
CA GLY A 164 8.68 -5.92 28.66
C GLY A 164 7.88 -4.90 27.84
N SER A 165 8.52 -4.20 26.89
CA SER A 165 7.89 -3.15 26.10
C SER A 165 7.03 -3.74 24.99
N THR A 166 5.80 -3.25 24.86
CA THR A 166 4.91 -3.63 23.75
C THR A 166 4.96 -2.55 22.68
N GLN A 167 5.32 -2.94 21.46
CA GLN A 167 5.36 -2.07 20.30
C GLN A 167 4.29 -2.47 19.30
N LEU A 168 3.55 -1.47 18.81
CA LEU A 168 2.59 -1.62 17.73
C LEU A 168 3.29 -1.43 16.40
N LYS A 169 3.19 -2.42 15.51
CA LYS A 169 3.83 -2.37 14.19
C LYS A 169 2.95 -2.98 13.11
N PRO A 170 3.19 -2.68 11.83
CA PRO A 170 2.50 -3.35 10.73
C PRO A 170 2.59 -4.88 10.84
N SER A 171 1.51 -5.58 10.52
CA SER A 171 1.44 -7.05 10.51
C SER A 171 2.27 -7.70 9.41
N LEU A 172 2.59 -6.91 8.38
CA LEU A 172 3.32 -7.38 7.21
C LEU A 172 4.71 -7.91 7.60
N LYS A 173 5.11 -9.08 7.07
CA LYS A 173 6.44 -9.65 7.32
C LYS A 173 7.52 -8.60 7.00
N THR A 174 8.54 -8.46 7.85
CA THR A 174 9.58 -7.40 7.72
C THR A 174 10.14 -7.26 6.31
N LYS A 175 10.42 -8.38 5.63
CA LYS A 175 10.93 -8.38 4.25
C LYS A 175 9.93 -7.74 3.27
N TYR A 176 8.65 -8.02 3.39
CA TYR A 176 7.60 -7.49 2.53
C TYR A 176 7.31 -6.02 2.88
N TYR A 177 7.29 -5.69 4.17
CA TYR A 177 7.23 -4.30 4.63
C TYR A 177 8.34 -3.45 4.04
N ASN A 178 9.58 -3.94 4.03
CA ASN A 178 10.70 -3.20 3.44
C ASN A 178 10.54 -2.95 1.93
N ILE A 179 9.94 -3.89 1.19
CA ILE A 179 9.63 -3.72 -0.24
C ILE A 179 8.59 -2.62 -0.44
N VAL A 180 7.50 -2.65 0.33
CA VAL A 180 6.38 -1.70 0.21
C VAL A 180 6.76 -0.33 0.76
N ASN A 181 7.20 -0.27 2.02
CA ASN A 181 7.58 0.98 2.69
C ASN A 181 8.81 1.64 2.05
N GLY A 182 9.77 0.86 1.55
CA GLY A 182 10.90 1.39 0.78
C GLY A 182 10.48 2.19 -0.46
N ASN A 183 9.23 2.05 -0.91
CA ASN A 183 8.63 2.81 -1.99
C ASN A 183 7.67 3.92 -1.52
N CYS A 184 7.30 3.95 -0.24
CA CYS A 184 6.44 4.96 0.36
C CYS A 184 7.18 6.25 0.73
N ASP A 185 6.46 7.36 0.70
CA ASP A 185 6.92 8.69 1.11
C ASP A 185 6.58 8.99 2.57
N LEU A 186 5.47 8.44 3.07
CA LEU A 186 5.00 8.58 4.46
C LEU A 186 4.49 7.24 4.99
N VAL A 187 4.71 7.04 6.29
CA VAL A 187 4.03 6.00 7.09
C VAL A 187 3.07 6.69 8.04
N ILE A 188 1.80 6.28 8.02
CA ILE A 188 0.72 6.85 8.82
C ILE A 188 0.10 5.75 9.68
N HIS A 189 0.19 5.94 10.99
CA HIS A 189 -0.45 5.09 11.98
C HIS A 189 -1.82 5.67 12.32
N THR A 190 -2.85 4.81 12.31
CA THR A 190 -4.23 5.16 12.67
C THR A 190 -4.63 4.41 13.94
N GLN A 191 -5.28 5.11 14.87
CA GLN A 191 -5.75 4.49 16.11
C GLN A 191 -7.16 4.95 16.44
N LYS A 192 -7.88 4.07 17.15
CA LYS A 192 -9.18 4.37 17.74
C LYS A 192 -9.04 4.30 19.27
N PHE A 193 -9.43 5.38 19.95
CA PHE A 193 -9.51 5.48 21.39
C PHE A 193 -10.97 5.61 21.82
N GLY A 194 -11.42 4.72 22.71
CA GLY A 194 -12.83 4.66 23.09
C GLY A 194 -13.75 4.39 21.89
N THR A 195 -14.94 4.97 21.89
CA THR A 195 -15.96 4.73 20.87
C THR A 195 -15.84 5.64 19.65
N GLU A 196 -15.50 6.91 19.86
CA GLU A 196 -15.60 7.95 18.82
C GLU A 196 -14.31 8.73 18.54
N THR A 197 -13.22 8.47 19.26
CA THR A 197 -11.97 9.22 19.06
C THR A 197 -11.05 8.47 18.11
N TYR A 198 -10.70 9.10 16.99
CA TYR A 198 -9.76 8.56 16.01
C TYR A 198 -8.55 9.47 15.90
N THR A 199 -7.35 8.90 15.88
CA THR A 199 -6.11 9.65 15.65
C THR A 199 -5.38 9.11 14.44
N ARG A 200 -4.59 9.99 13.83
CA ARG A 200 -3.70 9.68 12.72
C ARG A 200 -2.37 10.35 13.00
N GLU A 201 -1.28 9.62 12.90
CA GLU A 201 0.06 10.11 13.18
C GLU A 201 1.02 9.67 12.09
N VAL A 202 1.84 10.59 11.61
CA VAL A 202 2.93 10.25 10.69
C VAL A 202 4.13 9.77 11.50
N THR A 203 4.46 8.49 11.36
CA THR A 203 5.54 7.83 12.13
C THR A 203 6.88 7.80 11.39
N ASP A 204 6.86 7.90 10.06
CA ASP A 204 8.05 7.95 9.21
C ASP A 204 7.82 8.82 7.97
N ARG A 205 8.88 9.47 7.47
CA ARG A 205 8.86 10.37 6.32
C ARG A 205 10.13 10.25 5.50
N ARG A 206 9.99 10.18 4.18
CA ARG A 206 11.11 10.21 3.24
C ARG A 206 11.82 11.57 3.18
N ALA A 207 11.10 12.65 3.45
CA ALA A 207 11.64 14.02 3.42
C ALA A 207 10.93 14.92 4.44
N ALA A 208 11.58 16.05 4.78
CA ALA A 208 10.98 17.11 5.58
C ALA A 208 10.03 17.96 4.73
N TYR A 209 8.83 17.43 4.45
CA TYR A 209 7.81 18.13 3.68
C TYR A 209 7.28 19.38 4.42
N LYS A 210 6.94 20.40 3.63
CA LYS A 210 6.21 21.60 4.06
C LYS A 210 4.81 21.61 3.43
N PRO A 211 3.81 22.31 4.01
CA PRO A 211 2.47 22.37 3.42
C PRO A 211 2.47 22.87 1.96
N GLU A 212 3.35 23.81 1.62
CA GLU A 212 3.54 24.35 0.25
C GLU A 212 4.05 23.31 -0.76
N ASN A 213 4.63 22.20 -0.30
CA ASN A 213 5.09 21.12 -1.16
C ASN A 213 3.95 20.24 -1.69
N ILE A 214 2.80 20.24 -1.02
CA ILE A 214 1.65 19.42 -1.38
C ILE A 214 0.69 20.27 -2.20
N THR A 215 0.72 20.07 -3.52
CA THR A 215 0.00 20.91 -4.47
C THR A 215 -1.50 20.62 -4.48
N ASN A 216 -1.88 19.36 -4.28
CA ASN A 216 -3.27 18.96 -4.17
C ASN A 216 -3.85 19.41 -2.81
N LYS A 217 -4.77 20.38 -2.83
CA LYS A 217 -5.39 20.95 -1.62
C LYS A 217 -6.07 19.91 -0.74
N ARG A 218 -6.72 18.91 -1.33
CA ARG A 218 -7.44 17.85 -0.60
C ARG A 218 -6.46 16.92 0.11
N VAL A 219 -5.39 16.49 -0.58
CA VAL A 219 -4.31 15.70 0.04
C VAL A 219 -3.65 16.51 1.14
N ARG A 220 -3.38 17.80 0.92
CA ARG A 220 -2.79 18.67 1.93
C ARG A 220 -3.64 18.75 3.20
N GLN A 221 -4.94 18.99 3.08
CA GLN A 221 -5.87 19.02 4.22
C GLN A 221 -5.90 17.70 4.99
N LEU A 222 -5.85 16.57 4.28
CA LEU A 222 -5.79 15.24 4.92
C LEU A 222 -4.49 15.05 5.70
N LEU A 223 -3.36 15.43 5.13
CA LEU A 223 -2.06 15.33 5.79
C LEU A 223 -1.90 16.34 6.94
N GLU A 224 -2.49 17.53 6.85
CA GLU A 224 -2.59 18.50 7.95
C GLU A 224 -3.38 17.94 9.15
N SER A 225 -4.32 17.01 8.92
CA SER A 225 -5.03 16.32 10.00
C SER A 225 -4.19 15.26 10.72
N CYS A 226 -3.05 14.87 10.15
CA CYS A 226 -2.15 13.89 10.77
C CYS A 226 -1.19 14.59 11.75
N ARG A 227 -1.16 14.10 12.99
CA ARG A 227 -0.15 14.49 13.97
C ARG A 227 1.23 14.18 13.41
N ASN A 228 2.21 15.01 13.78
CA ASN A 228 3.58 14.86 13.34
C ASN A 228 3.72 14.84 11.80
N MET A 229 2.83 15.45 11.01
CA MET A 229 3.05 15.56 9.56
C MET A 229 4.07 16.65 9.20
N PHE A 230 3.91 17.83 9.78
CA PHE A 230 4.79 18.97 9.55
C PHE A 230 5.60 19.26 10.82
N PRO A 231 6.86 19.71 10.68
CA PRO A 231 7.62 20.17 11.83
C PRO A 231 6.84 21.27 12.55
N VAL A 232 6.79 21.18 13.88
CA VAL A 232 6.26 22.27 14.70
C VAL A 232 7.19 23.46 14.47
N ASN A 233 6.66 24.59 13.99
CA ASN A 233 7.43 25.82 13.92
C ASN A 233 7.82 26.20 15.35
N THR A 234 9.04 25.86 15.78
CA THR A 234 9.69 26.50 16.91
C THR A 234 9.91 27.95 16.51
N LYS A 235 8.99 28.83 16.94
CA LYS A 235 9.21 30.27 16.97
C LYS A 235 10.29 30.60 18.00
#